data_AF-A0A946DEI8-F1
#
_entry.id   AF-A0A946DEI8-F1
#
_cell.length_a   1.000
_cell.length_b   1.000
_cell.length_c   1.000
_cell.angle_alpha   90.00
_cell.angle_beta   90.00
_cell.angle_gamma   90.00
#
_symmetry.space_group_name_H-M   'P 1'
#
loop_
_entity.id
_entity.type
_entity.pdbx_description
1 polymer ?
#
loop_
_entity_poly.entity_id
_entity_poly.type
_entity_poly.pdbx_seq_one_letter_code
_entity_poly.pdbx_strand_id
1 'polypeptide(L)'
;KLLTAYHQDIEKTHQLSALDARENGAIFILPDQPWSRRVNGVFSNDLARDHTSRAHAVLVECGANCYRVSVRAPMDNKTGADDLCRQFDTGGGRKAAAGINQLAESDLSLFTEKFFNAF
;
A
#
# COMPACT_ATOMS: atom_id res chain seq x y z
N LYS A 1 -2.81 27.28 5.29
CA LYS A 1 -2.45 26.39 6.43
C LYS A 1 -2.64 24.91 6.11
N LEU A 2 -3.80 24.44 5.61
CA LEU A 2 -4.01 23.01 5.27
C LEU A 2 -3.12 22.52 4.09
N LEU A 3 -3.03 23.31 3.01
CA LEU A 3 -2.25 22.98 1.81
C LEU A 3 -0.74 22.85 2.09
N THR A 4 -0.19 23.70 2.96
CA THR A 4 1.24 23.67 3.32
C THR A 4 1.60 22.41 4.10
N ALA A 5 0.78 22.02 5.08
CA ALA A 5 0.99 20.78 5.83
C ALA A 5 0.87 19.54 4.93
N TYR A 6 -0.02 19.59 3.94
CA TYR A 6 -0.17 18.52 2.95
C TYR A 6 1.06 18.39 2.03
N HIS A 7 1.63 19.50 1.54
CA HIS A 7 2.87 19.46 0.75
C HIS A 7 4.04 18.89 1.56
N GLN A 8 4.19 19.30 2.82
CA GLN A 8 5.22 18.76 3.72
C GLN A 8 5.01 17.27 4.01
N ASP A 9 3.77 16.81 4.05
CA ASP A 9 3.49 15.39 4.24
C ASP A 9 3.82 14.57 2.97
N ILE A 10 3.63 15.13 1.77
CA ILE A 10 4.08 14.51 0.50
C ILE A 10 5.60 14.43 0.44
N GLU A 11 6.32 15.48 0.86
CA GLU A 11 7.79 15.47 0.85
C GLU A 11 8.38 14.32 1.66
N LYS A 12 7.72 13.92 2.76
CA LYS A 12 8.13 12.75 3.54
C LYS A 12 8.04 11.44 2.75
N THR A 13 7.10 11.34 1.80
CA THR A 13 6.94 10.14 0.96
C THR A 13 8.10 9.97 -0.01
N HIS A 14 8.70 11.06 -0.49
CA HIS A 14 9.89 11.01 -1.36
C HIS A 14 11.14 10.46 -0.68
N GLN A 15 11.16 10.45 0.66
CA GLN A 15 12.26 9.91 1.45
C GLN A 15 12.06 8.43 1.80
N LEU A 16 10.91 7.85 1.44
CA LEU A 16 10.61 6.44 1.72
C LEU A 16 11.26 5.55 0.67
N SER A 17 11.96 4.53 1.15
CA SER A 17 12.38 3.39 0.34
C SER A 17 11.31 2.30 0.41
N ALA A 18 11.16 1.58 -0.69
CA ALA A 18 10.35 0.36 -0.68
C ALA A 18 10.98 -0.67 0.27
N LEU A 19 10.14 -1.40 1.00
CA LEU A 19 10.52 -2.58 1.76
C LEU A 19 11.02 -3.68 0.82
N ASP A 20 10.27 -3.93 -0.26
CA ASP A 20 10.63 -4.85 -1.35
C ASP A 20 10.11 -4.22 -2.66
N ALA A 21 10.94 -4.21 -3.69
CA ALA A 21 10.60 -3.70 -5.00
C ALA A 21 11.13 -4.63 -6.08
N ARG A 22 10.22 -5.09 -6.93
CA ARG A 22 10.47 -5.97 -8.07
C ARG A 22 9.87 -5.36 -9.33
N GLU A 23 10.00 -6.06 -10.45
CA GLU A 23 9.46 -5.60 -11.73
C GLU A 23 7.93 -5.47 -11.70
N ASN A 24 7.25 -6.45 -11.10
CA ASN A 24 5.79 -6.56 -11.03
C ASN A 24 5.15 -5.84 -9.83
N GLY A 25 5.91 -5.50 -8.79
CA GLY A 25 5.34 -4.94 -7.57
C GLY A 25 6.31 -4.12 -6.71
N ALA A 26 5.78 -3.24 -5.88
CA ALA A 26 6.54 -2.59 -4.82
C ALA A 26 5.71 -2.45 -3.52
N ILE A 27 6.36 -2.66 -2.38
CA ILE A 27 5.76 -2.60 -1.04
C ILE A 27 6.43 -1.48 -0.25
N PHE A 28 5.64 -0.61 0.37
CA PHE A 28 6.13 0.47 1.22
C PHE A 28 5.53 0.37 2.63
N ILE A 29 6.31 0.69 3.65
CA ILE A 29 5.82 0.83 5.03
C ILE A 29 5.95 2.29 5.45
N LEU A 30 4.84 2.86 5.93
CA LEU A 30 4.77 4.18 6.53
C LEU A 30 4.59 4.02 8.05
N PRO A 31 5.20 4.90 8.85
CA PRO A 31 5.11 4.82 10.30
C PRO A 31 3.70 5.15 10.79
N ASP A 32 3.38 4.76 12.02
CA ASP A 32 2.11 5.12 12.67
C ASP A 32 2.11 6.60 13.04
N GLN A 33 1.83 7.44 12.06
CA GLN A 33 1.79 8.88 12.22
C GLN A 33 0.54 9.47 11.54
N PRO A 34 0.01 10.60 12.03
CA PRO A 34 -1.14 11.24 11.42
C PRO A 34 -0.92 11.61 9.94
N TRP A 35 0.31 11.96 9.55
CA TRP A 35 0.64 12.29 8.17
C TRP A 35 0.53 11.09 7.24
N SER A 36 0.97 9.90 7.68
CA SER A 36 0.90 8.66 6.90
C SER A 36 -0.53 8.35 6.47
N ARG A 37 -1.49 8.54 7.38
CA ARG A 37 -2.92 8.33 7.11
C ARG A 37 -3.48 9.33 6.09
N ARG A 38 -2.98 10.57 6.08
CA ARG A 38 -3.41 11.62 5.13
C ARG A 38 -2.86 11.36 3.73
N VAL A 39 -1.61 10.90 3.62
CA VAL A 39 -0.95 10.74 2.31
C VAL A 39 -1.09 9.36 1.71
N ASN A 40 -1.42 8.31 2.49
CA ASN A 40 -1.48 6.92 2.02
C ASN A 40 -2.24 6.76 0.70
N GLY A 41 -3.43 7.35 0.59
CA GLY A 41 -4.25 7.25 -0.61
C GLY A 41 -3.66 7.98 -1.82
N VAL A 42 -3.03 9.14 -1.60
CA VAL A 42 -2.39 9.95 -2.65
C VAL A 42 -1.12 9.27 -3.11
N PHE A 43 -0.24 8.91 -2.18
CA PHE A 43 1.01 8.22 -2.46
C PHE A 43 0.78 6.89 -3.22
N SER A 44 -0.21 6.10 -2.79
CA SER A 44 -0.61 4.88 -3.52
C SER A 44 -1.06 5.17 -4.96
N ASN A 45 -1.78 6.27 -5.20
CA ASN A 45 -2.24 6.64 -6.52
C ASN A 45 -1.10 7.18 -7.40
N ASP A 46 -0.20 7.98 -6.83
CA ASP A 46 0.96 8.52 -7.53
C ASP A 46 1.88 7.37 -7.98
N LEU A 47 2.17 6.43 -7.09
CA LEU A 47 2.91 5.21 -7.41
C LEU A 47 2.31 4.41 -8.57
N ALA A 48 0.98 4.23 -8.58
CA ALA A 48 0.29 3.52 -9.65
C ALA A 48 0.31 4.29 -10.99
N ARG A 49 0.30 5.62 -10.94
CA ARG A 49 0.38 6.48 -12.14
C ARG A 49 1.79 6.53 -12.73
N ASP A 50 2.81 6.59 -11.87
CA ASP A 50 4.20 6.68 -12.28
C ASP A 50 4.75 5.32 -12.77
N HIS A 51 4.11 4.23 -12.34
CA HIS A 51 4.45 2.86 -12.75
C HIS A 51 3.20 2.07 -13.16
N THR A 52 2.65 2.37 -14.33
CA THR A 52 1.34 1.85 -14.79
C THR A 52 1.27 0.33 -14.91
N SER A 53 2.40 -0.33 -15.17
CA SER A 53 2.50 -1.79 -15.29
C SER A 53 2.80 -2.50 -13.97
N ARG A 54 2.95 -1.76 -12.86
CA ARG A 54 3.37 -2.31 -11.56
C ARG A 54 2.26 -2.22 -10.52
N ALA A 55 2.15 -3.24 -9.67
CA ALA A 55 1.28 -3.19 -8.50
C ALA A 55 1.98 -2.49 -7.32
N HIS A 56 1.21 -1.89 -6.41
CA HIS A 56 1.79 -1.27 -5.21
C HIS A 56 0.99 -1.60 -3.98
N ALA A 57 1.68 -1.98 -2.92
CA ALA A 57 1.13 -2.09 -1.58
C ALA A 57 1.75 -1.01 -0.68
N VAL A 58 0.90 -0.20 -0.05
CA VAL A 58 1.31 0.79 0.95
C VAL A 58 0.71 0.38 2.29
N LEU A 59 1.59 0.08 3.23
CA LEU A 59 1.26 -0.36 4.58
C LEU A 59 1.47 0.83 5.52
N VAL A 60 0.51 1.07 6.41
CA VAL A 60 0.65 2.06 7.48
C VAL A 60 0.57 1.31 8.80
N GLU A 61 1.60 1.44 9.64
CA GLU A 61 1.56 0.90 11.00
C GLU A 61 0.33 1.45 11.75
N CYS A 62 -0.37 0.57 12.48
CA CYS A 62 -1.58 0.92 13.22
C CYS A 62 -1.47 0.64 14.74
N GLY A 63 -0.25 0.52 15.25
CA GLY A 63 0.05 0.14 16.64
C GLY A 63 0.06 -1.37 16.86
N ALA A 64 0.44 -1.82 18.05
CA ALA A 64 0.39 -3.22 18.51
C ALA A 64 0.75 -4.28 17.44
N ASN A 65 1.82 -4.05 16.69
CA ASN A 65 2.32 -4.97 15.65
C ASN A 65 1.28 -5.24 14.55
N CYS A 66 0.58 -4.21 14.10
CA CYS A 66 -0.36 -4.29 12.98
C CYS A 66 -0.05 -3.27 11.87
N TYR A 67 -0.49 -3.62 10.66
CA TYR A 67 -0.51 -2.75 9.50
C TYR A 67 -1.92 -2.62 8.93
N ARG A 68 -2.24 -1.41 8.45
CA ARG A 68 -3.32 -1.18 7.51
C ARG A 68 -2.76 -1.16 6.10
N VAL A 69 -3.22 -2.06 5.25
CA VAL A 69 -2.70 -2.27 3.90
C VAL A 69 -3.61 -1.60 2.88
N SER A 70 -3.02 -0.91 1.91
CA SER A 70 -3.69 -0.41 0.70
C SER A 70 -3.00 -0.97 -0.53
N VAL A 71 -3.73 -1.68 -1.38
CA VAL A 71 -3.22 -2.31 -2.61
C VAL A 71 -3.81 -1.61 -3.82
N ARG A 72 -2.95 -1.25 -4.78
CA ARG A 72 -3.30 -0.82 -6.13
C ARG A 72 -2.79 -1.87 -7.11
N ALA A 73 -3.69 -2.41 -7.92
CA ALA A 73 -3.31 -3.23 -9.07
C ALA A 73 -2.66 -2.35 -10.14
N PRO A 74 -1.87 -2.94 -11.07
CA PRO A 74 -1.36 -2.21 -12.23
C PRO A 74 -2.47 -1.46 -12.95
N MET A 75 -2.22 -0.23 -13.37
CA MET A 75 -3.19 0.54 -14.16
C MET A 75 -3.48 -0.09 -15.51
N ASP A 76 -2.50 -0.81 -16.08
CA ASP A 76 -2.63 -1.51 -17.34
C ASP A 76 -3.49 -2.79 -17.20
N ASN A 77 -3.53 -3.38 -16.00
CA ASN A 77 -4.31 -4.55 -15.68
C ASN A 77 -4.97 -4.43 -14.28
N LYS A 78 -6.09 -3.71 -14.24
CA LYS A 78 -6.79 -3.24 -13.02
C LYS A 78 -7.51 -4.35 -12.23
N THR A 79 -6.85 -5.47 -11.99
CA THR A 79 -7.40 -6.69 -11.40
C THR A 79 -6.44 -7.32 -10.39
N GLY A 80 -6.95 -8.15 -9.47
CA GLY A 80 -6.15 -8.93 -8.53
C GLY A 80 -6.01 -8.32 -7.13
N ALA A 81 -6.33 -7.03 -6.95
CA ALA A 81 -6.21 -6.40 -5.63
C ALA A 81 -7.22 -6.96 -4.61
N ASP A 82 -8.48 -7.15 -5.03
CA ASP A 82 -9.52 -7.73 -4.16
C ASP A 82 -9.26 -9.21 -3.85
N ASP A 83 -8.89 -9.99 -4.86
CA ASP A 83 -8.57 -11.41 -4.70
C ASP A 83 -7.38 -11.61 -3.75
N LEU A 84 -6.36 -10.74 -3.79
CA LEU A 84 -5.28 -10.73 -2.80
C LEU A 84 -5.80 -10.38 -1.41
N CYS A 85 -6.48 -9.23 -1.26
CA CYS A 85 -6.86 -8.75 0.07
C CYS A 85 -7.87 -9.68 0.77
N ARG A 86 -8.79 -10.31 0.04
CA ARG A 86 -9.78 -11.25 0.60
C ARG A 86 -9.17 -12.52 1.21
N GLN A 87 -7.88 -12.78 0.99
CA GLN A 87 -7.17 -13.89 1.63
C GLN A 87 -6.82 -13.60 3.11
N PHE A 88 -7.08 -12.39 3.60
CA PHE A 88 -6.83 -11.95 4.97
C PHE A 88 -8.15 -11.55 5.65
N ASP A 89 -8.26 -11.78 6.96
CA ASP A 89 -9.52 -11.67 7.72
C ASP A 89 -10.28 -10.35 7.53
N THR A 90 -9.57 -9.24 7.52
CA THR A 90 -10.17 -7.90 7.41
C THR A 90 -10.01 -7.27 6.03
N GLY A 91 -9.69 -8.09 5.03
CA GLY A 91 -9.39 -7.65 3.68
C GLY A 91 -10.58 -7.65 2.73
N GLY A 92 -10.61 -6.66 1.85
CA GLY A 92 -11.66 -6.51 0.85
C GLY A 92 -11.47 -5.29 -0.03
N GLY A 93 -12.36 -5.12 -1.01
CA GLY A 93 -12.31 -3.98 -1.93
C GLY A 93 -12.78 -4.34 -3.33
N ARG A 94 -12.22 -3.64 -4.31
CA ARG A 94 -12.52 -3.78 -5.74
C ARG A 94 -11.30 -4.32 -6.48
N LYS A 95 -11.52 -4.92 -7.65
CA LYS A 95 -10.48 -5.45 -8.56
C LYS A 95 -9.21 -4.60 -8.70
N ALA A 96 -9.38 -3.30 -8.88
CA ALA A 96 -8.27 -2.36 -9.10
C ALA A 96 -7.63 -1.83 -7.80
N ALA A 97 -8.37 -1.89 -6.69
CA ALA A 97 -8.01 -1.23 -5.45
C ALA A 97 -8.72 -1.87 -4.26
N ALA A 98 -7.92 -2.38 -3.33
CA ALA A 98 -8.39 -3.07 -2.15
C ALA A 98 -7.51 -2.75 -0.95
N GLY A 99 -7.89 -3.24 0.23
CA GLY A 99 -7.11 -3.04 1.43
C GLY A 99 -7.43 -4.06 2.50
N ILE A 100 -6.58 -4.08 3.53
CA ILE A 100 -6.70 -4.91 4.73
C ILE A 100 -6.66 -3.96 5.92
N ASN A 101 -7.69 -3.99 6.77
CA ASN A 101 -7.78 -3.04 7.89
C ASN A 101 -6.76 -3.36 9.00
N GLN A 102 -6.49 -4.64 9.20
CA GLN A 102 -5.58 -5.19 10.20
C GLN A 102 -4.86 -6.40 9.60
N LEU A 103 -3.58 -6.21 9.31
CA LEU A 103 -2.61 -7.26 8.99
C LEU A 103 -1.66 -7.37 10.17
N ALA A 104 -1.55 -8.55 10.78
CA ALA A 104 -0.58 -8.77 11.85
C ALA A 104 0.86 -8.69 11.31
N GLU A 105 1.80 -8.22 12.12
CA GLU A 105 3.21 -8.18 11.74
C GLU A 105 3.77 -9.57 11.41
N SER A 106 3.28 -10.61 12.10
CA SER A 106 3.60 -12.01 11.79
C SER A 106 3.18 -12.44 10.38
N ASP A 107 2.16 -11.79 9.81
CA ASP A 107 1.64 -12.10 8.48
C ASP A 107 2.28 -11.24 7.38
N LEU A 108 3.18 -10.31 7.72
CA LEU A 108 3.83 -9.43 6.74
C LEU A 108 4.60 -10.22 5.67
N SER A 109 5.32 -11.26 6.10
CA SER A 109 6.05 -12.15 5.18
C SER A 109 5.10 -12.91 4.26
N LEU A 110 4.00 -13.45 4.81
CA LEU A 110 2.97 -14.15 4.03
C LEU A 110 2.27 -13.22 3.04
N PHE A 111 1.97 -11.99 3.47
CA PHE A 111 1.42 -10.95 2.62
C PHE A 111 2.36 -10.62 1.46
N THR A 112 3.65 -10.44 1.75
CA THR A 112 4.67 -10.13 0.74
C THR A 112 4.74 -11.23 -0.31
N GLU A 113 4.78 -12.49 0.11
CA GLU A 113 4.76 -13.64 -0.79
C GLU A 113 3.49 -13.66 -1.66
N LYS A 114 2.31 -13.57 -1.03
CA LYS A 114 1.03 -13.58 -1.75
C LYS A 114 0.88 -12.41 -2.71
N PHE A 115 1.39 -11.23 -2.34
CA PHE A 115 1.37 -10.04 -3.18
C PHE A 115 2.17 -10.26 -4.47
N PHE A 116 3.41 -10.74 -4.37
CA PHE A 116 4.26 -10.99 -5.54
C PHE A 116 3.89 -12.25 -6.34
N ASN A 117 3.06 -13.13 -5.78
CA ASN A 117 2.46 -14.24 -6.53
C ASN A 117 1.19 -13.81 -7.29
N ALA A 118 0.51 -12.77 -6.83
CA ALA A 118 -0.75 -12.29 -7.43
C ALA A 118 -0.53 -11.33 -8.62
N PHE A 119 0.62 -10.68 -8.69
CA PHE A 119 1.02 -9.71 -9.71
C PHE A 119 2.34 -10.13 -10.31
#